data_AF-A0A5B8WAA6-F1
#
_entry.id   AF-A0A5B8WAA6-F1
#
_cell.length_a   1.000
_cell.length_b   1.000
_cell.length_c   1.000
_cell.angle_alpha   90.00
_cell.angle_beta   90.00
_cell.angle_gamma   90.00
#
_symmetry.space_group_name_H-M   'P 1'
#
loop_
_entity.id
_entity.type
_entity.pdbx_description
1 polymer ?
#
loop_
_entity_poly.entity_id
_entity_poly.type
_entity_poly.pdbx_seq_one_letter_code
_entity_poly.pdbx_strand_id
1 'polypeptide(L)'
;MNNSTKKNWLKWATNIVGLVPGLTVIKTNIGVPPSFTKEIMGGMVEAVCALIILLIWLNKQKLKTYTNAFYTKQSIICTLLFLLATIGYLQIYKSCTIPKGIRSRPTVQPLWLSNELKQYLIQKNMSSLTEYHHGYGAQKTDEIIQEKAPNQLLLTVIIIYTNFVFLFVFLTCSFAFVWIKFEKLSPPD
;
A
#
# COMPACT_ATOMS: atom_id res chain seq x y z
N MET A 1 -32.30 3.27 -12.92
CA MET A 1 -31.72 2.22 -12.06
C MET A 1 -32.43 2.25 -10.71
N ASN A 2 -33.12 1.17 -10.33
CA ASN A 2 -33.98 1.10 -9.14
C ASN A 2 -33.14 1.19 -7.83
N ASN A 3 -33.72 1.69 -6.73
CA ASN A 3 -33.00 1.89 -5.46
C ASN A 3 -32.51 0.56 -4.86
N SER A 4 -33.27 -0.52 -5.05
CA SER A 4 -32.85 -1.87 -4.63
C SER A 4 -31.60 -2.35 -5.39
N THR A 5 -31.50 -2.06 -6.69
CA THR A 5 -30.34 -2.44 -7.51
C THR A 5 -29.09 -1.67 -7.10
N LYS A 6 -29.21 -0.37 -6.77
CA LYS A 6 -28.10 0.44 -6.25
C LYS A 6 -27.56 -0.07 -4.90
N LYS A 7 -28.47 -0.41 -3.97
CA LYS A 7 -28.14 -0.94 -2.63
C LYS A 7 -27.36 -2.25 -2.72
N ASN A 8 -27.82 -3.17 -3.57
CA ASN A 8 -27.12 -4.42 -3.81
C ASN A 8 -25.75 -4.18 -4.43
N TRP A 9 -25.65 -3.36 -5.48
CA TRP A 9 -24.38 -3.09 -6.16
C TRP A 9 -23.32 -2.50 -5.22
N LEU A 10 -23.70 -1.58 -4.34
CA LEU A 10 -22.80 -1.01 -3.34
C LEU A 10 -22.35 -2.01 -2.29
N LYS A 11 -23.27 -2.87 -1.79
CA LYS A 11 -22.93 -3.95 -0.85
C LYS A 11 -21.97 -4.96 -1.47
N TRP A 12 -22.20 -5.31 -2.74
CA TRP A 12 -21.27 -6.11 -3.51
C TRP A 12 -19.93 -5.38 -3.67
N ALA A 13 -19.95 -4.09 -4.03
CA ALA A 13 -18.74 -3.29 -4.18
C ALA A 13 -17.92 -3.21 -2.87
N THR A 14 -18.52 -3.05 -1.69
CA THR A 14 -17.76 -3.08 -0.42
C THR A 14 -17.17 -4.44 -0.11
N ASN A 15 -17.93 -5.53 -0.33
CA ASN A 15 -17.44 -6.88 -0.10
C ASN A 15 -16.34 -7.27 -1.09
N ILE A 16 -16.50 -6.87 -2.36
CA ILE A 16 -15.53 -7.05 -3.44
C ILE A 16 -14.29 -6.20 -3.16
N VAL A 17 -14.42 -4.93 -2.79
CA VAL A 17 -13.27 -4.07 -2.45
C VAL A 17 -12.53 -4.56 -1.19
N GLY A 18 -13.18 -5.32 -0.31
CA GLY A 18 -12.51 -5.97 0.82
C GLY A 18 -11.63 -7.16 0.45
N LEU A 19 -11.97 -7.92 -0.61
CA LEU A 19 -11.33 -9.19 -0.97
C LEU A 19 -10.55 -9.14 -2.29
N VAL A 20 -10.95 -8.29 -3.23
CA VAL A 20 -10.32 -8.16 -4.55
C VAL A 20 -8.91 -7.57 -4.52
N PRO A 21 -8.55 -6.64 -3.63
CA PRO A 21 -7.22 -6.05 -3.71
C PRO A 21 -6.10 -7.06 -3.47
N GLY A 22 -6.22 -7.97 -2.50
CA GLY A 22 -5.22 -9.03 -2.28
C GLY A 22 -5.14 -10.01 -3.45
N LEU A 23 -6.29 -10.48 -3.96
CA LEU A 23 -6.37 -11.29 -5.17
C LEU A 23 -5.76 -10.59 -6.40
N THR A 24 -5.92 -9.28 -6.53
CA THR A 24 -5.33 -8.49 -7.61
C THR A 24 -3.82 -8.48 -7.48
N VAL A 25 -3.28 -8.29 -6.27
CA VAL A 25 -1.84 -8.38 -5.98
C VAL A 25 -1.30 -9.78 -6.33
N ILE A 26 -2.00 -10.85 -5.94
CA ILE A 26 -1.60 -12.24 -6.22
C ILE A 26 -1.57 -12.54 -7.73
N LYS A 27 -2.56 -12.04 -8.48
CA LYS A 27 -2.66 -12.29 -9.93
C LYS A 27 -1.69 -11.45 -10.74
N THR A 28 -1.60 -10.17 -10.43
CA THR A 28 -0.89 -9.20 -11.27
C THR A 28 0.55 -8.98 -10.85
N ASN A 29 0.92 -9.37 -9.63
CA ASN A 29 2.19 -9.05 -9.00
C ASN A 29 2.46 -7.52 -8.93
N ILE A 30 1.42 -6.70 -9.15
CA ILE A 30 1.53 -5.24 -9.15
C ILE A 30 1.72 -4.78 -7.71
N GLY A 31 2.75 -3.97 -7.51
CA GLY A 31 3.05 -3.38 -6.22
C GLY A 31 3.55 -4.36 -5.17
N VAL A 32 3.92 -5.58 -5.55
CA VAL A 32 4.66 -6.49 -4.65
C VAL A 32 6.10 -6.01 -4.57
N PRO A 33 6.56 -5.56 -3.40
CA PRO A 33 7.92 -5.07 -3.27
C PRO A 33 8.95 -6.21 -3.43
N PRO A 34 10.15 -5.86 -3.90
CA PRO A 34 11.19 -6.83 -4.12
C PRO A 34 11.74 -7.33 -2.79
N SER A 35 11.29 -8.51 -2.38
CA SER A 35 11.76 -9.37 -1.26
C SER A 35 10.63 -10.30 -0.83
N PHE A 36 9.38 -9.98 -1.18
CA PHE A 36 8.22 -10.73 -0.75
C PHE A 36 7.62 -11.53 -1.90
N THR A 37 6.93 -12.59 -1.53
CA THR A 37 6.10 -13.33 -2.46
C THR A 37 4.76 -12.61 -2.57
N LYS A 38 4.18 -12.65 -3.77
CA LYS A 38 2.86 -12.06 -4.06
C LYS A 38 1.75 -12.63 -3.17
N GLU A 39 1.93 -13.88 -2.72
CA GLU A 39 1.03 -14.59 -1.81
C GLU A 39 1.03 -13.97 -0.42
N ILE A 40 2.21 -13.71 0.17
CA ILE A 40 2.32 -13.06 1.48
C ILE A 40 1.72 -11.66 1.40
N MET A 41 2.07 -10.91 0.35
CA MET A 41 1.61 -9.55 0.20
C MET A 41 0.09 -9.47 0.01
N GLY A 42 -0.47 -10.32 -0.86
CA GLY A 42 -1.92 -10.39 -1.07
C GLY A 42 -2.67 -10.81 0.20
N GLY A 43 -2.17 -11.82 0.91
CA GLY A 43 -2.75 -12.27 2.18
C GLY A 43 -2.74 -11.20 3.26
N MET A 44 -1.65 -10.43 3.38
CA MET A 44 -1.59 -9.30 4.32
C MET A 44 -2.60 -8.20 3.97
N VAL A 45 -2.70 -7.83 2.69
CA VAL A 45 -3.67 -6.81 2.23
C VAL A 45 -5.10 -7.25 2.53
N GLU A 46 -5.45 -8.49 2.18
CA GLU A 46 -6.77 -9.05 2.47
C GLU A 46 -7.06 -9.10 3.96
N ALA A 47 -6.11 -9.56 4.78
CA ALA A 47 -6.30 -9.63 6.23
C ALA A 47 -6.56 -8.24 6.84
N VAL A 48 -5.84 -7.21 6.41
CA VAL A 48 -6.04 -5.83 6.89
C VAL A 48 -7.37 -5.26 6.41
N CYS A 49 -7.72 -5.44 5.13
CA CYS A 49 -9.00 -4.99 4.59
C CYS A 49 -10.19 -5.67 5.28
N ALA A 50 -10.11 -6.99 5.51
CA ALA A 50 -11.10 -7.76 6.24
C ALA A 50 -11.24 -7.26 7.69
N LEU A 51 -10.12 -6.99 8.37
CA LEU A 51 -10.12 -6.43 9.72
C LEU A 51 -10.84 -5.08 9.78
N ILE A 52 -10.59 -4.19 8.81
CA ILE A 52 -11.27 -2.88 8.74
C ILE A 52 -12.78 -3.06 8.59
N ILE A 53 -13.21 -3.91 7.67
CA ILE A 53 -14.64 -4.18 7.46
C ILE A 53 -15.26 -4.76 8.74
N LEU A 54 -14.57 -5.66 9.42
CA LEU A 54 -15.01 -6.26 10.67
C LEU A 54 -15.12 -5.20 11.79
N LEU A 55 -14.16 -4.30 11.92
CA LEU A 55 -14.21 -3.20 12.89
C LEU A 55 -15.38 -2.25 12.61
N ILE A 56 -15.65 -1.95 11.33
CA ILE A 56 -16.82 -1.14 10.93
C ILE A 56 -18.12 -1.88 11.26
N TRP A 57 -18.18 -3.18 11.02
CA TRP A 57 -19.35 -4.01 11.33
C TRP A 57 -19.62 -4.10 12.83
N LEU A 58 -18.59 -4.34 13.65
CA LEU A 58 -18.70 -4.34 15.12
C LEU A 58 -19.19 -3.00 15.67
N ASN A 59 -18.83 -1.89 15.03
CA ASN A 59 -19.23 -0.55 15.44
C ASN A 59 -20.48 -0.03 14.69
N LYS A 60 -21.21 -0.89 13.97
CA LYS A 60 -22.34 -0.47 13.10
C LYS A 60 -23.41 0.32 13.85
N GLN A 61 -23.73 -0.06 15.10
CA GLN A 61 -24.75 0.66 15.88
C GLN A 61 -24.31 2.08 16.24
N LYS A 62 -23.06 2.25 16.70
CA LYS A 62 -22.48 3.58 16.95
C LYS A 62 -22.40 4.37 15.66
N LEU A 63 -22.04 3.73 14.56
CA LEU A 63 -21.94 4.42 13.29
C LEU A 63 -23.29 4.99 12.85
N LYS A 64 -24.41 4.27 13.02
CA LYS A 64 -25.75 4.73 12.60
C LYS A 64 -26.20 6.06 13.20
N THR A 65 -25.67 6.46 14.36
CA THR A 65 -26.04 7.72 15.03
C THR A 65 -25.49 8.96 14.32
N TYR A 66 -24.41 8.83 13.53
CA TYR A 66 -23.81 9.95 12.82
C TYR A 66 -24.67 10.46 11.65
N THR A 67 -24.47 11.72 11.27
CA THR A 67 -25.19 12.38 10.19
C THR A 67 -24.68 11.98 8.80
N ASN A 68 -25.49 12.16 7.76
CA ASN A 68 -25.07 11.90 6.38
C ASN A 68 -23.90 12.78 5.92
N ALA A 69 -23.80 14.00 6.49
CA ALA A 69 -22.68 14.90 6.26
C ALA A 69 -21.36 14.32 6.79
N PHE A 70 -21.40 13.65 7.94
CA PHE A 70 -20.23 12.99 8.52
C PHE A 70 -19.66 11.92 7.58
N TYR A 71 -20.48 10.98 7.10
CA TYR A 71 -19.98 9.92 6.20
C TYR A 71 -19.43 10.47 4.88
N THR A 72 -20.07 11.51 4.35
CA THR A 72 -19.61 12.17 3.12
C THR A 72 -18.24 12.80 3.36
N LYS A 73 -18.06 13.54 4.47
CA LYS A 73 -16.78 14.13 4.86
C LYS A 73 -15.70 13.07 5.06
N GLN A 74 -16.00 11.98 5.77
CA GLN A 74 -15.01 10.91 6.02
C GLN A 74 -14.64 10.18 4.74
N SER A 75 -15.60 9.86 3.86
CA SER A 75 -15.29 9.26 2.56
C SER A 75 -14.39 10.18 1.73
N ILE A 76 -14.67 11.49 1.67
CA ILE A 76 -13.81 12.45 0.96
C ILE A 76 -12.40 12.47 1.57
N ILE A 77 -12.27 12.54 2.90
CA ILE A 77 -10.96 12.51 3.58
C ILE A 77 -10.22 11.21 3.25
N CYS A 78 -10.87 10.05 3.34
CA CYS A 78 -10.25 8.77 3.00
C CYS A 78 -9.83 8.73 1.53
N THR A 79 -10.62 9.25 0.60
CA THR A 79 -10.24 9.34 -0.82
C THR A 79 -9.03 10.24 -1.02
N LEU A 80 -8.96 11.39 -0.36
CA LEU A 80 -7.79 12.28 -0.43
C LEU A 80 -6.54 11.63 0.16
N LEU A 81 -6.67 10.94 1.30
CA LEU A 81 -5.56 10.19 1.92
C LEU A 81 -5.09 9.03 1.03
N PHE A 82 -6.01 8.35 0.35
CA PHE A 82 -5.67 7.34 -0.66
C PHE A 82 -4.84 7.93 -1.80
N LEU A 83 -5.24 9.09 -2.35
CA LEU A 83 -4.50 9.77 -3.40
C LEU A 83 -3.11 10.21 -2.92
N LEU A 84 -3.02 10.78 -1.71
CA LEU A 84 -1.74 11.16 -1.11
C LEU A 84 -0.83 9.95 -0.88
N ALA A 85 -1.36 8.85 -0.33
CA ALA A 85 -0.62 7.62 -0.15
C ALA A 85 -0.18 7.03 -1.50
N THR A 86 -0.99 7.15 -2.56
CA THR A 86 -0.64 6.69 -3.91
C THR A 86 0.56 7.47 -4.45
N ILE A 87 0.51 8.80 -4.36
CA ILE A 87 1.63 9.65 -4.78
C ILE A 87 2.88 9.33 -3.95
N GLY A 88 2.74 9.23 -2.62
CA GLY A 88 3.84 8.88 -1.73
C GLY A 88 4.47 7.53 -2.08
N TYR A 89 3.63 6.50 -2.26
CA TYR A 89 4.08 5.18 -2.68
C TYR A 89 4.83 5.21 -4.01
N LEU A 90 4.32 5.92 -5.03
CA LEU A 90 4.98 6.05 -6.33
C LEU A 90 6.33 6.77 -6.23
N GLN A 91 6.43 7.82 -5.41
CA GLN A 91 7.68 8.56 -5.20
C GLN A 91 8.73 7.72 -4.47
N ILE A 92 8.32 6.98 -3.43
CA ILE A 92 9.19 6.07 -2.69
C ILE A 92 9.63 4.93 -3.61
N TYR A 93 8.70 4.31 -4.34
CA TYR A 93 9.00 3.23 -5.27
C TYR A 93 10.01 3.68 -6.34
N LYS A 94 9.80 4.85 -6.95
CA LYS A 94 10.72 5.43 -7.93
C LYS A 94 12.12 5.68 -7.35
N SER A 95 12.20 6.14 -6.11
CA SER A 95 13.47 6.50 -5.45
C SER A 95 14.23 5.28 -4.91
N CYS A 96 13.51 4.23 -4.50
CA CYS A 96 14.06 3.09 -3.79
C CYS A 96 14.15 1.81 -4.62
N THR A 97 13.64 1.78 -5.86
CA THR A 97 13.72 0.59 -6.70
C THR A 97 14.60 0.83 -7.92
N ILE A 98 15.62 -0.02 -8.08
CA ILE A 98 16.36 -0.10 -9.34
C ILE A 98 15.76 -1.22 -10.18
N PRO A 99 15.32 -0.94 -11.41
CA PRO A 99 14.86 -1.98 -12.32
C PRO A 99 16.04 -2.90 -12.65
N LYS A 100 15.95 -4.15 -12.22
CA LYS A 100 16.76 -5.23 -12.78
C LYS A 100 16.16 -5.59 -14.15
N GLY A 101 17.00 -6.04 -15.09
CA GLY A 101 16.54 -6.43 -16.43
C GLY A 101 15.39 -7.45 -16.40
N ILE A 102 14.71 -7.64 -17.54
CA ILE A 102 13.40 -8.31 -17.75
C ILE A 102 13.14 -9.60 -16.93
N ARG A 103 14.17 -10.33 -16.49
CA ARG A 103 14.06 -11.61 -15.77
C ARG A 103 14.42 -11.58 -14.29
N SER A 104 14.78 -10.43 -13.73
CA SER A 104 15.31 -10.36 -12.35
C SER A 104 14.49 -9.41 -11.49
N ARG A 105 14.14 -9.84 -10.26
CA ARG A 105 13.34 -9.07 -9.31
C ARG A 105 14.07 -7.77 -8.96
N PRO A 106 13.45 -6.58 -9.00
CA PRO A 106 14.10 -5.31 -8.69
C PRO A 106 14.85 -5.34 -7.35
N THR A 107 15.83 -4.46 -7.14
CA THR A 107 16.50 -4.32 -5.84
C THR A 107 15.87 -3.17 -5.07
N VAL A 108 15.55 -3.37 -3.78
CA VAL A 108 15.19 -2.28 -2.86
C VAL A 108 16.47 -1.64 -2.32
N GLN A 109 16.58 -0.34 -2.49
CA GLN A 109 17.63 0.49 -1.91
C GLN A 109 17.08 1.27 -0.72
N PRO A 110 17.94 1.59 0.27
CA PRO A 110 17.53 2.43 1.38
C PRO A 110 17.17 3.85 0.88
N LEU A 111 16.08 4.41 1.40
CA LEU A 111 15.57 5.74 1.06
C LEU A 111 16.60 6.84 1.37
N TRP A 112 17.44 6.61 2.38
CA TRP A 112 18.58 7.44 2.71
C TRP A 112 19.81 6.59 3.00
N LEU A 113 20.98 7.09 2.62
CA LEU A 113 22.24 6.40 2.84
C LEU A 113 22.71 6.58 4.29
N SER A 114 23.18 5.48 4.92
CA SER A 114 23.89 5.54 6.19
C SER A 114 25.22 6.28 6.02
N ASN A 115 25.78 6.83 7.11
CA ASN A 115 27.09 7.49 7.05
C ASN A 115 28.20 6.51 6.61
N GLU A 116 28.14 5.26 7.07
CA GLU A 116 29.09 4.22 6.69
C GLU A 116 29.02 3.89 5.20
N LEU A 117 27.81 3.72 4.67
CA LEU A 117 27.58 3.45 3.26
C LEU A 117 27.98 4.64 2.37
N LYS A 118 27.73 5.87 2.81
CA LYS A 118 28.23 7.08 2.12
C LYS A 118 29.76 7.10 2.08
N GLN A 119 30.43 6.86 3.20
CA GLN A 119 31.88 6.83 3.27
C GLN A 119 32.46 5.73 2.38
N TYR A 120 31.84 4.55 2.36
CA TYR A 120 32.25 3.45 1.48
C TYR A 120 32.14 3.83 0.00
N LEU A 121 31.03 4.46 -0.43
CA LEU A 121 30.86 4.92 -1.81
C LEU A 121 31.91 5.96 -2.19
N ILE A 122 32.21 6.91 -1.29
CA ILE A 122 33.27 7.90 -1.47
C ILE A 122 34.64 7.21 -1.64
N GLN A 123 34.96 6.21 -0.82
CA GLN A 123 36.21 5.43 -0.95
C GLN A 123 36.31 4.65 -2.27
N LYS A 124 35.16 4.33 -2.88
CA LYS A 124 35.10 3.68 -4.20
C LYS A 124 35.03 4.67 -5.37
N ASN A 125 35.19 5.97 -5.12
CA ASN A 125 35.02 7.05 -6.10
C ASN A 125 33.65 7.00 -6.79
N MET A 126 32.60 6.66 -6.05
CA MET A 126 31.23 6.59 -6.56
C MET A 126 30.34 7.61 -5.88
N SER A 127 29.55 8.31 -6.69
CA SER A 127 28.66 9.38 -6.25
C SER A 127 27.31 8.88 -5.73
N SER A 128 26.88 7.69 -6.17
CA SER A 128 25.57 7.15 -5.85
C SER A 128 25.56 5.62 -5.78
N LEU A 129 24.53 5.09 -5.12
CA LEU A 129 24.31 3.66 -5.03
C LEU A 129 23.85 3.06 -6.37
N THR A 130 23.24 3.88 -7.22
CA THR A 130 22.91 3.54 -8.61
C THR A 130 24.17 3.36 -9.45
N GLU A 131 25.16 4.23 -9.28
CA GLU A 131 26.47 4.10 -9.95
C GLU A 131 27.21 2.83 -9.49
N TYR A 132 27.20 2.55 -8.18
CA TYR A 132 27.72 1.30 -7.65
C TYR A 132 27.02 0.08 -8.24
N HIS A 133 25.70 0.13 -8.36
CA HIS A 133 24.90 -0.93 -8.98
C HIS A 133 25.28 -1.17 -10.44
N HIS A 134 25.47 -0.12 -11.23
CA HIS A 134 25.88 -0.25 -12.62
C HIS A 134 27.32 -0.79 -12.77
N GLY A 135 28.23 -0.41 -11.86
CA GLY A 135 29.62 -0.86 -11.92
C GLY A 135 29.87 -2.28 -11.40
N TYR A 136 29.20 -2.67 -10.32
CA TYR A 136 29.46 -3.94 -9.61
C TYR A 136 28.33 -4.95 -9.71
N GLY A 137 27.20 -4.56 -10.30
CA GLY A 137 26.02 -5.38 -10.42
C GLY A 137 25.21 -5.43 -9.13
N ALA A 138 24.02 -6.01 -9.25
CA ALA A 138 23.05 -5.92 -8.20
C ALA A 138 23.34 -6.75 -6.96
N GLN A 139 23.94 -7.94 -7.12
CA GLN A 139 24.21 -8.82 -5.98
C GLN A 139 25.19 -8.17 -5.01
N LYS A 140 26.30 -7.61 -5.51
CA LYS A 140 27.27 -6.87 -4.68
C LYS A 140 26.66 -5.63 -4.03
N THR A 141 25.70 -5.01 -4.72
CA THR A 141 24.94 -3.87 -4.18
C THR A 141 24.05 -4.30 -3.02
N ASP A 142 23.34 -5.43 -3.16
CA ASP A 142 22.50 -5.99 -2.12
C ASP A 142 23.36 -6.36 -0.88
N GLU A 143 24.51 -6.98 -1.10
CA GLU A 143 25.49 -7.36 -0.05
C GLU A 143 26.01 -6.14 0.73
N ILE A 144 26.47 -5.08 0.04
CA ILE A 144 27.02 -3.91 0.74
C ILE A 144 25.95 -3.10 1.48
N ILE A 145 24.71 -3.04 0.96
CA ILE A 145 23.60 -2.42 1.69
C ILE A 145 23.32 -3.21 2.97
N GLN A 146 23.27 -4.55 2.89
CA GLN A 146 23.03 -5.39 4.06
C GLN A 146 24.16 -5.29 5.09
N GLU A 147 25.41 -5.13 4.64
CA GLU A 147 26.55 -4.99 5.52
C GLU A 147 26.63 -3.60 6.19
N LYS A 148 26.45 -2.52 5.41
CA LYS A 148 26.74 -1.14 5.86
C LYS A 148 25.52 -0.29 6.18
N ALA A 149 24.32 -0.73 5.83
CA ALA A 149 23.07 -0.01 6.08
C ALA A 149 21.85 -0.91 6.36
N PRO A 150 21.96 -1.98 7.18
CA PRO A 150 20.86 -2.92 7.40
C PRO A 150 19.63 -2.24 8.01
N ASN A 151 19.84 -1.31 8.96
CA ASN A 151 18.75 -0.61 9.65
C ASN A 151 18.00 0.34 8.71
N GLN A 152 18.72 1.08 7.86
CA GLN A 152 18.12 2.00 6.89
C GLN A 152 17.35 1.24 5.81
N LEU A 153 17.87 0.08 5.38
CA LEU A 153 17.16 -0.82 4.50
C LEU A 153 15.85 -1.30 5.16
N LEU A 154 15.92 -1.80 6.40
CA LEU A 154 14.74 -2.25 7.14
C LEU A 154 13.68 -1.15 7.28
N LEU A 155 14.08 0.06 7.67
CA LEU A 155 13.17 1.20 7.80
C LEU A 155 12.52 1.57 6.47
N THR A 156 13.30 1.58 5.38
CA THR A 156 12.78 1.85 4.04
C THR A 156 11.74 0.83 3.63
N VAL A 157 12.03 -0.44 3.89
CA VAL A 157 11.14 -1.56 3.63
C VAL A 157 9.83 -1.41 4.43
N ILE A 158 9.90 -1.09 5.73
CA ILE A 158 8.73 -0.80 6.57
C ILE A 158 7.90 0.38 6.02
N ILE A 159 8.56 1.46 5.60
CA ILE A 159 7.89 2.64 5.05
C ILE A 159 7.16 2.32 3.74
N ILE A 160 7.79 1.56 2.85
CA ILE A 160 7.18 1.09 1.60
C ILE A 160 5.94 0.25 1.90
N TYR A 161 6.05 -0.73 2.81
CA TYR A 161 4.93 -1.59 3.18
C TYR A 161 3.78 -0.82 3.81
N THR A 162 4.10 0.06 4.75
CA THR A 162 3.08 0.84 5.46
C THR A 162 2.31 1.71 4.49
N ASN A 163 3.01 2.40 3.57
CA ASN A 163 2.36 3.18 2.52
C ASN A 163 1.49 2.31 1.62
N PHE A 164 1.99 1.16 1.19
CA PHE A 164 1.24 0.25 0.33
C PHE A 164 -0.04 -0.28 1.01
N VAL A 165 0.04 -0.72 2.26
CA VAL A 165 -1.13 -1.16 3.05
C VAL A 165 -2.13 -0.01 3.21
N PHE A 166 -1.64 1.21 3.47
CA PHE A 166 -2.49 2.40 3.59
C PHE A 166 -3.27 2.72 2.32
N LEU A 167 -2.77 2.41 1.12
CA LEU A 167 -3.56 2.53 -0.12
C LEU A 167 -4.88 1.78 0.01
N PHE A 168 -4.80 0.51 0.41
CA PHE A 168 -5.97 -0.34 0.50
C PHE A 168 -6.85 -0.01 1.69
N VAL A 169 -6.25 0.38 2.82
CA VAL A 169 -7.00 0.84 4.00
C VAL A 169 -7.85 2.05 3.65
N PHE A 170 -7.27 3.11 3.09
CA PHE A 170 -7.99 4.34 2.80
C PHE A 170 -9.05 4.14 1.72
N LEU A 171 -8.75 3.33 0.69
CA LEU A 171 -9.72 2.97 -0.32
C LEU A 171 -10.91 2.20 0.28
N THR A 172 -10.63 1.16 1.08
CA THR A 172 -11.66 0.33 1.74
C THR A 172 -12.53 1.17 2.67
N CYS A 173 -11.90 2.02 3.50
CA CYS A 173 -12.62 2.94 4.38
C CYS A 173 -13.53 3.90 3.61
N SER A 174 -13.06 4.47 2.50
CA SER A 174 -13.87 5.38 1.67
C SER A 174 -15.13 4.70 1.16
N PHE A 175 -15.00 3.50 0.58
CA PHE A 175 -16.15 2.72 0.11
C PHE A 175 -17.07 2.28 1.25
N ALA A 176 -16.51 1.90 2.41
CA ALA A 176 -17.29 1.50 3.57
C ALA A 176 -18.17 2.65 4.10
N PHE A 177 -17.64 3.87 4.18
CA PHE A 177 -18.45 5.03 4.58
C PHE A 177 -19.56 5.38 3.58
N VAL A 178 -19.28 5.28 2.27
CA VAL A 178 -20.30 5.46 1.23
C VAL A 178 -21.39 4.41 1.37
N TRP A 179 -21.03 3.16 1.58
CA TRP A 179 -21.98 2.07 1.75
C TRP A 179 -22.90 2.28 2.95
N ILE A 180 -22.36 2.65 4.12
CA ILE A 180 -23.16 2.92 5.33
C ILE A 180 -24.14 4.08 5.11
N LYS A 181 -23.70 5.15 4.43
CA LYS A 181 -24.58 6.27 4.07
C LYS A 181 -25.76 5.82 3.22
N PHE A 182 -25.54 4.96 2.23
CA PHE A 182 -26.62 4.43 1.39
C PHE A 182 -27.56 3.49 2.14
N GLU A 183 -27.04 2.66 3.04
CA GLU A 183 -27.87 1.80 3.88
C GLU A 183 -28.82 2.62 4.76
N LYS A 184 -28.35 3.75 5.31
CA LYS A 184 -29.18 4.66 6.12
C LYS A 184 -30.26 5.40 5.33
N LEU A 185 -30.03 5.67 4.05
CA LEU A 185 -30.97 6.38 3.17
C LEU A 185 -32.01 5.45 2.51
N SER A 186 -31.83 4.14 2.63
CA SER A 186 -32.78 3.17 2.09
C SER A 186 -33.92 2.97 3.09
N PRO A 187 -35.20 2.94 2.67
CA PRO A 187 -36.30 2.59 3.56
C PRO A 187 -36.05 1.19 4.17
N PRO A 188 -36.48 0.96 5.43
CA PRO A 188 -36.48 -0.38 5.98
C PRO A 188 -37.42 -1.24 5.11
N ASP A 189 -36.89 -2.38 4.65
CA ASP A 189 -37.67 -3.41 3.98
C ASP A 189 -38.62 -4.08 5.00
#